data_AF-A0A2V8LUS1-F1
#
_entry.id   AF-A0A2V8LUS1-F1
#
_cell.length_a   1.000
_cell.length_b   1.000
_cell.length_c   1.000
_cell.angle_alpha   90.00
_cell.angle_beta   90.00
_cell.angle_gamma   90.00
#
_symmetry.space_group_name_H-M   'P 1'
#
loop_
_entity.id
_entity.type
_entity.pdbx_description
1 polymer ?
#
loop_
_entity_poly.entity_id
_entity_poly.type
_entity_poly.pdbx_seq_one_letter_code
_entity_poly.pdbx_strand_id
1 'polypeptide(L)'
;FDRTASGNTAPRAVIQGPKSGMGRIDTFQVYPPKGWIIGGCSGGSVCAWSINDNGEVAPRWRLPVQQLTGYVASGVVLDPIHKEVIMSAAGQRVRPPSGIMNTVITFSWPEIF
;
A
#
# COMPACT_ATOMS: atom_id res chain seq x y z
N PHE A 1 -18.51 -9.09 1.69
CA PHE A 1 -19.94 -9.27 1.39
C PHE A 1 -20.76 -8.16 2.05
N ASP A 2 -22.06 -8.09 1.77
CA ASP A 2 -22.95 -7.08 2.35
C ASP A 2 -23.01 -7.12 3.89
N ARG A 3 -23.41 -6.02 4.55
CA ARG A 3 -23.39 -5.93 6.03
C ARG A 3 -24.30 -6.98 6.67
N THR A 4 -25.34 -7.36 5.95
CA THR A 4 -26.36 -8.34 6.33
C THR A 4 -26.14 -9.69 5.68
N ALA A 5 -25.04 -9.90 4.96
CA ALA A 5 -24.77 -11.19 4.33
C ALA A 5 -24.22 -12.21 5.33
N SER A 6 -24.51 -13.48 5.06
CA SER A 6 -24.14 -14.63 5.88
C SER A 6 -23.49 -15.71 5.01
N GLY A 7 -22.73 -16.62 5.64
CA GLY A 7 -22.16 -17.78 4.96
C GLY A 7 -21.14 -17.43 3.87
N ASN A 8 -21.23 -18.14 2.75
CA ASN A 8 -20.26 -18.10 1.64
C ASN A 8 -20.56 -16.99 0.61
N THR A 9 -20.95 -15.80 1.08
CA THR A 9 -21.28 -14.69 0.18
C THR A 9 -20.00 -14.11 -0.44
N ALA A 10 -20.04 -13.83 -1.75
CA ALA A 10 -18.91 -13.23 -2.47
C ALA A 10 -18.42 -11.91 -1.84
N PRO A 11 -17.12 -11.55 -2.01
CA PRO A 11 -16.62 -10.24 -1.62
C PRO A 11 -17.44 -9.10 -2.25
N ARG A 12 -17.50 -7.93 -1.59
CA ARG A 12 -18.20 -6.76 -2.17
C ARG A 12 -17.46 -6.20 -3.39
N ALA A 13 -16.14 -6.26 -3.35
CA ALA A 13 -15.24 -5.83 -4.41
C ALA A 13 -13.95 -6.63 -4.31
N VAL A 14 -13.30 -6.86 -5.45
CA VAL A 14 -11.99 -7.51 -5.53
C VAL A 14 -11.14 -6.71 -6.51
N ILE A 15 -10.09 -6.05 -6.02
CA ILE A 15 -9.09 -5.36 -6.84
C ILE A 15 -7.98 -6.36 -7.14
N GLN A 16 -7.83 -6.78 -8.39
CA GLN A 16 -6.86 -7.82 -8.77
C GLN A 16 -6.49 -7.77 -10.25
N GLY A 17 -5.49 -8.56 -10.63
CA GLY A 17 -5.04 -8.71 -12.02
C GLY A 17 -3.91 -7.75 -12.40
N PRO A 18 -3.30 -7.92 -13.59
CA PRO A 18 -2.03 -7.27 -13.94
C PRO A 18 -2.03 -5.75 -13.83
N LYS A 19 -3.07 -5.06 -14.34
CA LYS A 19 -3.14 -3.59 -14.30
C LYS A 19 -3.36 -3.04 -12.90
N SER A 20 -3.90 -3.84 -11.98
CA SER A 20 -4.11 -3.39 -10.61
C SER A 20 -2.82 -3.02 -9.88
N GLY A 21 -1.67 -3.48 -10.40
CA GLY A 21 -0.38 -3.29 -9.76
C GLY A 21 -0.28 -3.97 -8.41
N MET A 22 -1.26 -4.81 -8.04
CA MET A 22 -1.28 -5.55 -6.77
C MET A 22 0.00 -6.36 -6.67
N GLY A 23 0.77 -6.04 -5.65
CA GLY A 23 1.98 -6.74 -5.31
C GLY A 23 1.75 -7.63 -4.10
N ARG A 24 2.84 -7.94 -3.41
CA ARG A 24 2.72 -8.52 -2.09
C ARG A 24 2.30 -7.43 -1.10
N ILE A 25 1.13 -7.60 -0.50
CA ILE A 25 0.60 -6.75 0.56
C ILE A 25 0.71 -7.50 1.88
N ASP A 26 1.52 -7.01 2.81
CA ASP A 26 1.56 -7.54 4.18
C ASP A 26 0.65 -6.75 5.12
N THR A 27 0.66 -5.43 4.95
CA THR A 27 -0.24 -4.50 5.64
C THR A 27 -0.81 -3.50 4.64
N PHE A 28 -1.97 -2.95 4.97
CA PHE A 28 -2.54 -1.81 4.27
C PHE A 28 -3.18 -0.86 5.30
N GLN A 29 -3.41 0.37 4.88
CA GLN A 29 -4.15 1.38 5.62
C GLN A 29 -5.31 1.88 4.78
N VAL A 30 -6.33 2.41 5.45
CA VAL A 30 -7.42 3.11 4.78
C VAL A 30 -7.35 4.57 5.23
N TYR A 31 -7.51 5.49 4.30
CA TYR A 31 -7.72 6.90 4.62
C TYR A 31 -9.14 7.31 4.18
N PRO A 32 -10.13 7.22 5.08
CA PRO A 32 -11.53 7.43 4.75
C PRO A 32 -11.86 8.81 4.14
N PRO A 33 -11.27 9.94 4.58
CA PRO A 33 -11.63 11.26 4.06
C PRO A 33 -11.50 11.41 2.53
N LYS A 34 -10.52 10.72 1.92
CA LYS A 34 -10.39 10.63 0.45
C LYS A 34 -10.79 9.29 -0.14
N GLY A 35 -11.23 8.34 0.69
CA GLY A 35 -11.63 7.01 0.26
C GLY A 35 -10.47 6.19 -0.31
N TRP A 36 -9.29 6.24 0.30
CA TRP A 36 -8.13 5.49 -0.17
C TRP A 36 -7.90 4.19 0.59
N ILE A 37 -7.39 3.20 -0.13
CA ILE A 37 -6.68 2.03 0.38
C ILE A 37 -5.20 2.22 0.01
N ILE A 38 -4.31 2.22 0.98
CA ILE A 38 -2.87 2.40 0.79
C ILE A 38 -2.16 1.10 1.19
N GLY A 39 -1.37 0.53 0.28
CA GLY A 39 -0.70 -0.74 0.55
C GLY A 39 0.43 -1.03 -0.42
N GLY A 40 1.14 -2.14 -0.17
CA GLY A 40 2.24 -2.60 -1.03
C GLY A 40 1.77 -2.91 -2.45
N CYS A 41 2.52 -2.46 -3.45
CA CYS A 41 2.29 -2.81 -4.85
C CYS A 41 3.54 -3.42 -5.48
N SER A 42 3.39 -3.91 -6.70
CA SER A 42 4.46 -4.53 -7.49
C SER A 42 5.74 -3.70 -7.49
N GLY A 43 6.91 -4.30 -7.68
CA GLY A 43 8.18 -3.56 -7.74
C GLY A 43 8.55 -2.81 -6.44
N GLY A 44 8.17 -3.37 -5.29
CA GLY A 44 8.53 -2.82 -3.96
C GLY A 44 8.03 -1.40 -3.72
N SER A 45 6.91 -1.05 -4.36
CA SER A 45 6.30 0.28 -4.27
C SER A 45 5.17 0.27 -3.24
N VAL A 46 4.70 1.44 -2.84
CA VAL A 46 3.43 1.62 -2.11
C VAL A 46 2.47 2.36 -3.03
N CYS A 47 1.22 1.92 -3.08
CA CYS A 47 0.22 2.45 -3.99
C CYS A 47 -1.07 2.82 -3.25
N ALA A 48 -1.86 3.71 -3.85
CA ALA A 48 -3.18 4.09 -3.37
C ALA A 48 -4.26 3.71 -4.40
N TRP A 49 -5.25 2.93 -3.96
CA TRP A 49 -6.46 2.60 -4.70
C TRP A 49 -7.68 3.25 -4.03
N SER A 50 -8.80 3.33 -4.74
CA SER A 50 -10.05 3.78 -4.13
C SER A 50 -10.72 2.63 -3.39
N ILE A 51 -11.39 2.95 -2.28
CA ILE A 51 -12.28 2.02 -1.56
C ILE A 51 -13.45 1.54 -2.44
N ASN A 52 -13.73 2.22 -3.54
CA ASN A 52 -14.80 1.90 -4.49
C ASN A 52 -14.31 1.14 -5.73
N ASP A 53 -13.01 0.83 -5.84
CA ASP A 53 -12.48 0.10 -6.99
C ASP A 53 -12.91 -1.39 -6.95
N ASN A 54 -13.16 -1.96 -8.12
CA ASN A 54 -13.49 -3.36 -8.30
C ASN A 54 -12.97 -3.85 -9.67
N GLY A 55 -12.38 -5.04 -9.71
CA GLY A 55 -11.78 -5.62 -10.90
C GLY A 55 -10.32 -5.19 -11.13
N GLU A 56 -9.94 -5.05 -12.40
CA GLU A 56 -8.57 -4.79 -12.84
C GLU A 56 -8.28 -3.28 -12.94
N VAL A 57 -8.28 -2.60 -11.78
CA VAL A 57 -8.15 -1.14 -11.69
C VAL A 57 -6.77 -0.73 -11.20
N ALA A 58 -6.06 0.08 -11.99
CA ALA A 58 -4.76 0.62 -11.64
C ALA A 58 -4.81 1.54 -10.41
N PRO A 59 -3.72 1.59 -9.60
CA PRO A 59 -3.66 2.53 -8.49
C PRO A 59 -3.64 3.97 -9.02
N ARG A 60 -4.29 4.87 -8.29
CA ARG A 60 -4.30 6.30 -8.62
C ARG A 60 -2.99 6.98 -8.28
N TRP A 61 -2.29 6.47 -7.27
CA TRP A 61 -0.99 6.97 -6.86
C TRP A 61 -0.02 5.83 -6.59
N ARG A 62 1.26 6.10 -6.83
CA ARG A 62 2.35 5.15 -6.65
C ARG A 62 3.60 5.85 -6.14
N LEU A 63 4.13 5.37 -5.02
CA LEU A 63 5.38 5.76 -4.42
C LEU A 63 6.42 4.63 -4.63
N PRO A 64 7.47 4.83 -5.45
CA PRO A 64 8.43 3.77 -5.79
C PRO A 64 9.48 3.57 -4.69
N VAL A 65 9.05 3.12 -3.51
CA VAL A 65 9.88 3.03 -2.28
C VAL A 65 11.19 2.28 -2.49
N GLN A 66 11.14 1.08 -3.09
CA GLN A 66 12.37 0.30 -3.33
C GLN A 66 13.35 0.98 -4.28
N GLN A 67 12.84 1.64 -5.32
CA GLN A 67 13.70 2.37 -6.24
C GLN A 67 14.40 3.54 -5.55
N LEU A 68 13.68 4.26 -4.68
CA LEU A 68 14.18 5.46 -4.01
C LEU A 68 15.10 5.15 -2.83
N THR A 69 14.90 4.02 -2.17
CA THR A 69 15.54 3.74 -0.87
C THR A 69 16.35 2.46 -0.83
N GLY A 70 16.15 1.55 -1.79
CA GLY A 70 16.67 0.19 -1.75
C GLY A 70 15.90 -0.76 -0.81
N TYR A 71 14.87 -0.28 -0.12
CA TYR A 71 14.06 -1.06 0.83
C TYR A 71 12.66 -1.34 0.32
N VAL A 72 12.06 -2.44 0.77
CA VAL A 72 10.63 -2.73 0.56
C VAL A 72 9.90 -2.58 1.89
N ALA A 73 8.77 -1.87 1.87
CA ALA A 73 7.93 -1.72 3.05
C ALA A 73 7.38 -3.09 3.51
N SER A 74 7.49 -3.37 4.80
CA SER A 74 6.84 -4.49 5.47
C SER A 74 5.57 -4.06 6.21
N GLY A 75 5.49 -2.77 6.55
CA GLY A 75 4.38 -2.14 7.25
C GLY A 75 4.17 -0.72 6.74
N VAL A 76 2.93 -0.24 6.73
CA VAL A 76 2.61 1.15 6.38
C VAL A 76 1.66 1.75 7.41
N VAL A 77 1.94 2.97 7.84
CA VAL A 77 1.05 3.81 8.66
C VAL A 77 0.99 5.21 8.06
N LEU A 78 -0.09 5.91 8.35
CA LEU A 78 -0.36 7.25 7.83
C LEU A 78 -0.30 8.27 8.97
N ASP A 79 0.30 9.43 8.70
CA ASP A 79 0.21 10.62 9.54
C ASP A 79 -0.51 11.72 8.76
N PRO A 80 -1.85 11.86 8.92
CA PRO A 80 -2.62 12.87 8.20
C PRO A 80 -2.29 14.31 8.59
N ILE A 81 -1.76 14.54 9.81
CA ILE A 81 -1.48 15.91 10.29
C ILE A 81 -0.29 16.47 9.52
N HIS A 82 0.75 15.68 9.34
CA HIS A 82 1.96 16.07 8.60
C HIS A 82 1.92 15.67 7.12
N LYS A 83 0.88 14.94 6.70
CA LYS A 83 0.70 14.40 5.35
C LYS A 83 1.84 13.46 4.95
N GLU A 84 2.17 12.56 5.86
CA GLU A 84 3.28 11.62 5.73
C GLU A 84 2.81 10.17 5.72
N VAL A 85 3.60 9.33 5.05
CA VAL A 85 3.51 7.89 5.12
C VAL A 85 4.78 7.36 5.74
N ILE A 86 4.62 6.58 6.81
CA ILE A 86 5.72 6.00 7.56
C ILE A 86 5.69 4.49 7.34
N MET A 87 6.84 3.92 7.04
CA MET A 87 6.98 2.52 6.70
C MET A 87 8.06 1.87 7.55
N SER A 88 7.74 0.72 8.14
CA SER A 88 8.80 -0.19 8.56
C SER A 88 9.30 -0.93 7.32
N ALA A 89 10.61 -1.10 7.21
CA ALA A 89 11.23 -1.95 6.21
C ALA A 89 12.21 -2.91 6.86
N ALA A 90 12.13 -4.17 6.43
CA ALA A 90 13.03 -5.22 6.87
C ALA A 90 13.73 -5.85 5.65
N GLY A 91 15.04 -5.99 5.74
CA GLY A 91 15.96 -6.49 4.72
C GLY A 91 15.86 -8.00 4.51
N GLN A 92 14.82 -8.63 5.06
CA GLN A 92 14.50 -10.04 4.83
C GLN A 92 14.16 -10.32 3.36
N ARG A 93 13.79 -9.30 2.58
CA ARG A 93 13.28 -9.47 1.20
C ARG A 93 14.22 -8.96 0.14
N VAL A 94 14.79 -7.80 0.41
CA VAL A 94 15.74 -7.13 -0.47
C VAL A 94 16.85 -6.68 0.45
N ARG A 95 18.08 -7.06 0.13
CA ARG A 95 19.24 -6.61 0.89
C ARG A 95 19.54 -5.18 0.45
N PRO A 96 19.37 -4.18 1.32
CA PRO A 96 19.61 -2.80 0.95
C PRO A 96 21.11 -2.58 0.72
N PRO A 97 21.49 -1.67 -0.20
CA PRO A 97 22.90 -1.39 -0.50
C PRO A 97 23.72 -0.93 0.72
N SER A 98 23.06 -0.32 1.70
CA SER A 98 23.67 0.15 2.95
C SER A 98 24.11 -0.97 3.89
N GLY A 99 23.67 -2.22 3.67
CA GLY A 99 23.89 -3.35 4.59
C GLY A 99 23.07 -3.29 5.90
N ILE A 100 22.31 -2.22 6.13
CA ILE A 100 21.44 -2.05 7.30
C ILE A 100 20.14 -2.80 7.04
N MET A 101 19.87 -3.85 7.81
CA MET A 101 18.74 -4.72 7.51
C MET A 101 17.38 -4.08 7.85
N ASN A 102 17.23 -3.40 8.97
CA ASN A 102 15.93 -2.85 9.37
C ASN A 102 15.96 -1.33 9.44
N THR A 103 14.90 -0.69 8.95
CA THR A 103 14.78 0.77 8.97
C THR A 103 13.32 1.22 9.08
N VAL A 104 13.13 2.46 9.49
CA VAL A 104 11.85 3.19 9.38
C VAL A 104 12.04 4.30 8.37
N ILE A 105 11.14 4.41 7.41
CA ILE A 105 11.23 5.37 6.31
C ILE A 105 9.98 6.22 6.31
N THR A 106 10.17 7.54 6.29
CA THR A 106 9.09 8.51 6.19
C THR A 106 9.16 9.21 4.83
N PHE A 107 8.02 9.31 4.15
CA PHE A 107 7.85 10.14 2.97
C PHE A 107 6.70 11.12 3.20
N SER A 108 6.89 12.37 2.80
CA SER A 108 5.76 13.26 2.56
C SER A 108 5.02 12.79 1.31
N TRP A 109 3.70 12.64 1.40
CA TRP A 109 2.85 12.23 0.27
C TRP A 109 1.49 12.98 0.32
N PRO A 110 1.49 14.30 0.11
CA PRO A 110 0.32 15.14 0.34
C PRO A 110 -0.88 14.83 -0.54
N GLU A 111 -0.68 14.23 -1.71
CA GLU A 111 -1.73 13.93 -2.68
C GLU A 111 -2.77 12.93 -2.13
N ILE A 112 -2.36 12.04 -1.21
CA ILE A 112 -3.25 11.04 -0.63
C ILE A 112 -4.01 11.53 0.61
N PHE A 113 -3.78 12.76 1.10
CA PHE A 113 -4.43 13.31 2.30
C PHE A 113 -5.43 14.42 2.01
#